data_AF-A0A3N6D6P8-F1
#
_entry.id   AF-A0A3N6D6P8-F1
#
_cell.length_a   1.000
_cell.length_b   1.000
_cell.length_c   1.000
_cell.angle_alpha   90.00
_cell.angle_beta   90.00
_cell.angle_gamma   90.00
#
_symmetry.space_group_name_H-M   'P 1'
#
loop_
_entity.id
_entity.type
_entity.pdbx_description
1 polymer ?
#
loop_
_entity_poly.entity_id
_entity_poly.type
_entity_poly.pdbx_seq_one_letter_code
_entity_poly.pdbx_strand_id
1 'polypeptide(L)' 'MKSYGRAPTFLAMTGYEQVRSVAAALAGDIGSADRVELTLPETGVCGGAGLFDDPAAVRTGEGCCGS' A
#
# COMPACT_ATOMS: atom_id res chain seq x y z
N MET A 1 0.97 16.78 13.09
CA MET A 1 0.34 15.51 12.66
C MET A 1 0.81 15.19 11.25
N LYS A 2 1.46 14.04 11.02
CA LYS A 2 1.63 13.55 9.65
C LYS A 2 0.23 13.18 9.15
N SER A 3 -0.27 13.91 8.16
CA SER A 3 -1.57 13.66 7.57
C SER A 3 -1.44 12.50 6.60
N TYR A 4 -1.95 11.33 6.96
CA TYR A 4 -2.12 10.20 6.04
C TYR A 4 -3.28 10.42 5.04
N GLY A 5 -3.97 11.57 5.11
CA GLY A 5 -5.28 11.78 4.50
C GLY A 5 -5.31 12.47 3.14
N ARG A 6 -4.16 12.69 2.47
CA ARG A 6 -4.11 13.47 1.21
C ARG A 6 -3.77 12.68 -0.05
N ALA A 7 -3.31 11.44 0.06
CA ALA A 7 -3.15 10.49 -1.04
C ALA A 7 -3.51 9.09 -0.54
N PRO A 8 -4.03 8.16 -1.37
CA PRO A 8 -4.09 6.75 -1.02
C PRO A 8 -2.65 6.24 -0.90
N THR A 9 -2.06 6.43 0.28
CA THR A 9 -0.71 5.97 0.57
C THR A 9 -0.67 4.44 0.51
N PHE A 10 0.50 3.87 0.24
CA PHE A 10 0.71 2.42 0.33
C PHE A 10 0.11 1.82 1.61
N LEU A 11 0.30 2.51 2.75
CA LEU A 11 -0.24 2.10 4.05
C LEU A 11 -1.77 2.14 4.10
N ALA A 12 -2.39 3.14 3.46
CA ALA A 12 -3.85 3.22 3.40
C ALA A 12 -4.44 2.11 2.51
N MET A 13 -3.82 1.81 1.36
CA MET A 13 -4.30 0.76 0.46
C MET A 13 -4.10 -0.64 1.04
N THR A 14 -2.89 -0.93 1.54
CA THR A 14 -2.60 -2.23 2.18
C THR A 14 -3.40 -2.43 3.46
N GLY A 15 -3.53 -1.39 4.29
CA GLY A 15 -4.37 -1.43 5.48
C GLY A 15 -5.85 -1.65 5.18
N TYR A 16 -6.38 -1.00 4.13
CA TYR A 16 -7.76 -1.22 3.68
C TYR A 16 -7.99 -2.66 3.24
N GLU A 17 -7.08 -3.25 2.44
CA GLU A 17 -7.22 -4.63 1.99
C GLU A 17 -7.20 -5.62 3.17
N GLN A 18 -6.33 -5.40 4.16
CA GLN A 18 -6.29 -6.23 5.36
C GLN A 18 -7.61 -6.17 6.13
N VAL A 19 -8.15 -4.96 6.34
CA VAL A 19 -9.43 -4.78 7.04
C VAL A 19 -10.58 -5.42 6.27
N ARG A 20 -10.60 -5.31 4.93
CA ARG A 20 -11.58 -5.99 4.06
C ARG A 20 -11.56 -7.50 4.29
N SER A 21 -10.38 -8.12 4.19
CA SER A 21 -10.22 -9.58 4.37
C SER A 21 -10.69 -10.04 5.75
N VAL A 22 -10.28 -9.33 6.82
CA VAL A 22 -10.71 -9.64 8.20
C VAL A 22 -12.22 -9.49 8.36
N ALA A 23 -12.82 -8.42 7.83
CA ALA A 23 -14.26 -8.21 7.92
C ALA A 23 -15.06 -9.33 7.22
N ALA A 24 -14.59 -9.78 6.05
CA ALA A 24 -15.21 -10.90 5.33
C ALA A 24 -15.12 -12.22 6.13
N ALA A 25 -13.97 -12.50 6.74
CA ALA A 25 -13.80 -13.68 7.59
C ALA A 25 -14.71 -13.63 8.83
N LEU A 26 -14.84 -12.48 9.48
CA LEU A 26 -15.75 -12.28 10.62
C LEU A 26 -17.22 -12.43 10.23
N ALA A 27 -17.58 -12.11 8.98
CA ALA A 27 -18.92 -12.34 8.43
C ALA A 27 -19.16 -13.79 7.96
N GLY A 28 -18.16 -14.67 8.04
CA GLY A 28 -18.24 -16.06 7.60
C GLY A 28 -18.04 -16.27 6.09
N ASP A 29 -17.70 -15.22 5.33
CA ASP A 29 -17.42 -15.30 3.90
C ASP A 29 -15.92 -15.51 3.65
N ILE A 30 -15.49 -16.75 3.86
CA ILE A 30 -14.07 -17.15 3.67
C ILE A 30 -13.65 -17.01 2.21
N GLY A 31 -14.55 -17.31 1.26
CA GLY A 31 -14.27 -17.15 -0.16
C GLY A 31 -13.96 -15.70 -0.55
N SER A 32 -14.57 -14.72 0.13
CA SER A 32 -14.22 -13.30 -0.03
C SER A 32 -12.96 -12.90 0.73
N ALA A 33 -12.74 -13.47 1.92
CA ALA A 33 -11.54 -13.22 2.72
C ALA A 33 -10.24 -13.65 2.02
N ASP A 34 -10.29 -14.74 1.26
CA ASP A 34 -9.15 -15.30 0.53
C ASP A 34 -8.82 -14.56 -0.79
N ARG A 35 -9.73 -13.72 -1.29
CA ARG A 35 -9.47 -12.92 -2.50
C ARG A 35 -8.57 -11.74 -2.17
N VAL A 36 -7.54 -11.54 -2.99
CA VAL A 36 -6.69 -10.34 -2.96
C VAL A 36 -7.25 -9.32 -3.93
N GLU A 37 -7.76 -8.21 -3.41
CA GLU A 37 -8.33 -7.09 -4.19
C GLU A 37 -7.43 -5.83 -4.11
N LEU A 38 -6.12 -6.05 -3.91
CA LEU A 38 -5.12 -5.00 -3.80
C LEU A 38 -4.32 -4.84 -5.11
N THR A 39 -4.35 -3.64 -5.67
CA THR A 39 -3.44 -3.24 -6.77
C THR A 39 -2.46 -2.20 -6.25
N LEU A 40 -1.17 -2.52 -6.29
CA LEU A 40 -0.10 -1.61 -5.89
C LEU A 40 0.61 -1.04 -7.11
N PRO A 41 1.01 0.25 -7.10
CA PRO A 41 1.92 0.79 -8.10
C PRO A 41 3.26 0.03 -8.07
N GLU A 42 3.85 -0.22 -9.24
CA GLU A 42 5.11 -0.97 -9.37
C GLU A 42 6.30 -0.32 -8.62
N THR A 43 6.24 0.98 -8.37
CA THR A 43 7.28 1.75 -7.65
C THR A 43 7.09 1.80 -6.14
N GLY A 44 6.02 1.18 -5.63
CA GLY A 44 5.41 1.52 -4.34
C GLY A 44 5.84 0.67 -3.16
N VAL A 45 7.13 0.45 -2.91
CA VAL A 45 7.61 -0.04 -1.59
C VAL A 45 9.01 0.50 -1.27
N CYS A 46 9.86 0.68 -2.28
CA CYS A 46 11.29 0.97 -2.11
C CYS A 46 11.66 2.47 -2.12
N GLY A 47 10.70 3.38 -2.16
CA GLY A 47 10.94 4.83 -2.28
C GLY A 47 10.76 5.64 -1.00
N GLY A 48 10.44 4.98 0.13
CA GLY A 48 10.13 5.65 1.38
C GLY A 48 8.89 6.54 1.29
N ALA A 49 8.19 6.69 2.40
CA ALA A 49 7.12 7.68 2.55
C ALA A 49 7.68 9.13 2.59
N GLY A 50 8.69 9.45 1.78
CA GLY A 50 9.51 10.67 1.85
C GLY A 50 9.63 11.47 0.55
N LEU A 51 9.08 10.97 -0.57
CA LEU A 51 9.07 11.67 -1.87
C LEU A 51 7.96 12.73 -2.01
N PHE A 52 7.24 13.04 -0.93
CA PHE A 52 5.97 13.77 -0.99
C PHE A 52 6.08 15.27 -1.28
N ASP A 53 7.29 15.85 -1.43
CA ASP A 53 7.46 17.28 -1.67
C ASP A 53 8.49 17.67 -2.76
N ASP A 54 9.09 16.73 -3.51
CA ASP A 54 10.10 17.10 -4.52
C ASP A 54 9.77 16.56 -5.94
N PRO A 55 9.38 17.42 -6.89
CA PRO A 55 9.12 17.01 -8.27
C PRO A 55 10.37 16.55 -9.05
N ALA A 56 11.58 16.65 -8.48
CA ALA A 56 12.84 16.26 -9.11
C ALA A 56 13.44 14.94 -8.59
N ALA A 57 12.87 14.31 -7.56
CA ALA A 57 13.47 13.15 -6.89
C ALA A 57 13.17 11.79 -7.57
N VAL A 58 12.78 11.79 -8.85
CA VAL A 58 12.68 10.59 -9.70
C VAL A 58 14.05 10.24 -10.29
N ARG A 59 15.10 10.12 -9.47
CA ARG A 59 16.36 9.48 -9.88
C ARG A 59 17.07 8.97 -8.64
N THR A 60 16.82 7.72 -8.28
CA THR A 60 17.84 6.69 -8.09
C THR A 60 17.08 5.38 -7.87
N GLY A 61 16.97 4.60 -8.94
CA GLY A 61 16.44 3.24 -8.88
C GLY A 61 17.48 2.30 -8.29
N GLU A 62 17.33 1.98 -7.01
CA GLU A 62 17.89 0.77 -6.42
C GLU A 62 16.77 0.08 -5.66
N GLY A 63 16.39 -1.11 -6.14
CA GLY A 63 15.32 -1.90 -5.56
C GLY A 63 15.67 -2.33 -4.14
N CYS A 64 14.74 -2.15 -3.20
CA CYS A 64 14.91 -2.55 -1.80
C CYS A 64 14.90 -4.08 -1.61
N CYS A 65 14.55 -4.85 -2.65
CA CYS A 65 14.56 -6.31 -2.62
C CYS A 65 15.49 -6.84 -3.72
N GLY A 66 16.79 -6.70 -3.49
CA GLY A 66 17.84 -7.38 -4.24
C GLY A 66 18.59 -8.33 -3.32
N SER A 67 18.20 -9.61 -3.34
CA SER A 67 18.70 -10.77 -2.54
C SER A 67 18.51 -10.70 -1.03
#